data_AF-A0A929MWT5-F1
#
_entry.id   AF-A0A929MWT5-F1
#
_cell.length_a   1.000
_cell.length_b   1.000
_cell.length_c   1.000
_cell.angle_alpha   90.00
_cell.angle_beta   90.00
_cell.angle_gamma   90.00
#
_symmetry.space_group_name_H-M   'P 1'
#
loop_
_entity.id
_entity.type
_entity.pdbx_description
1 polymer ?
#
loop_
_entity_poly.entity_id
_entity_poly.type
_entity_poly.pdbx_seq_one_letter_code
_entity_poly.pdbx_strand_id
1 'polypeptide(L)' 'MAFTKQATLKGFNRTFEINPACKPYTLRDNGFTESTGGNFQYKRP' A
#
# COMPACT_ATOMS: atom_id res chain seq x y z
N MET A 1 -6.02 -14.34 -6.51
CA MET A 1 -5.66 -12.96 -6.91
C MET A 1 -4.89 -12.34 -5.75
N ALA A 2 -3.62 -11.96 -5.95
CA ALA A 2 -2.74 -11.61 -4.83
C ALA A 2 -2.91 -10.17 -4.31
N PHE A 3 -3.48 -9.27 -5.11
CA PHE A 3 -3.71 -7.87 -4.74
C PHE A 3 -5.19 -7.53 -4.79
N THR A 4 -5.68 -6.83 -3.75
CA THR A 4 -7.04 -6.32 -3.65
C THR A 4 -6.99 -4.79 -3.61
N LYS A 5 -8.01 -4.12 -4.18
CA LYS A 5 -8.12 -2.66 -4.12
C LYS A 5 -8.37 -2.14 -2.71
N GLN A 6 -9.09 -2.95 -1.93
CA GLN A 6 -9.49 -2.64 -0.57
C GLN A 6 -8.89 -3.63 0.40
N ALA A 7 -8.53 -3.15 1.58
CA ALA A 7 -7.99 -3.93 2.68
C ALA A 7 -8.67 -3.53 4.00
N THR A 8 -9.06 -4.53 4.79
CA THR A 8 -9.58 -4.34 6.15
C THR A 8 -8.63 -5.04 7.12
N LEU A 9 -8.19 -4.32 8.15
CA LEU A 9 -7.34 -4.88 9.18
C LEU A 9 -8.18 -5.66 10.19
N LYS A 10 -7.68 -6.81 10.65
CA LYS A 10 -8.37 -7.62 11.65
C LYS A 10 -8.59 -6.79 12.92
N GLY A 11 -9.83 -6.70 13.37
CA GLY A 11 -10.22 -5.90 14.55
C GLY A 11 -10.53 -4.42 14.26
N PHE A 12 -10.43 -3.97 13.01
CA PHE A 12 -10.85 -2.63 12.61
C PHE A 12 -12.22 -2.65 11.92
N ASN A 13 -13.05 -1.64 12.19
CA ASN A 13 -14.35 -1.43 11.54
C ASN A 13 -14.26 -0.49 10.33
N ARG A 14 -13.07 -0.28 9.77
CA ARG A 14 -12.84 0.60 8.62
C ARG A 14 -12.04 -0.10 7.54
N THR A 15 -12.38 0.24 6.30
CA THR A 15 -11.74 -0.27 5.09
C THR A 15 -10.78 0.79 4.57
N PHE A 16 -9.64 0.35 4.04
CA PHE A 16 -8.62 1.19 3.44
C PHE A 16 -8.50 0.88 1.95
N GLU A 17 -8.24 1.91 1.15
CA GLU A 17 -8.02 1.81 -0.28
C GLU A 17 -6.89 2.75 -0.69
N ILE A 18 -6.12 2.36 -1.70
CA ILE A 18 -5.13 3.24 -2.32
C ILE A 18 -5.86 4.25 -3.19
N ASN A 19 -5.52 5.53 -3.07
CA ASN A 19 -6.07 6.57 -3.93
C ASN A 19 -5.79 6.23 -5.43
N PRO A 20 -6.80 6.26 -6.32
CA PRO A 20 -6.61 5.93 -7.73
C PRO A 20 -5.62 6.85 -8.47
N ALA A 21 -5.39 8.06 -7.95
CA ALA A 21 -4.40 9.00 -8.47
C ALA A 21 -3.02 8.90 -7.78
N CYS A 22 -2.78 7.84 -6.99
CA CYS A 22 -1.52 7.64 -6.28
C CYS A 22 -0.36 7.51 -7.26
N LYS A 23 0.71 8.25 -6.98
CA LYS A 23 1.92 8.30 -7.80
C LYS A 23 3.06 7.53 -7.14
N PRO A 24 3.94 6.87 -7.91
CA PRO A 24 5.07 6.11 -7.36
C PRO A 24 5.99 6.93 -6.45
N TYR A 25 6.25 8.18 -6.81
CA TYR A 25 7.05 9.09 -5.98
C TYR A 25 6.36 9.41 -4.65
N THR A 26 5.04 9.56 -4.63
CA THR A 26 4.29 9.74 -3.38
C THR A 26 4.49 8.57 -2.43
N LEU A 27 4.51 7.32 -2.94
CA LEU A 27 4.78 6.15 -2.11
C LEU A 27 6.21 6.18 -1.55
N ARG A 28 7.20 6.52 -2.38
CA ARG A 28 8.61 6.66 -1.96
C ARG A 28 8.78 7.74 -0.89
N ASP A 29 8.16 8.90 -1.06
CA ASP A 29 8.19 10.01 -0.10
C ASP A 29 7.55 9.63 1.25
N ASN A 30 6.56 8.74 1.23
CA ASN A 30 5.91 8.20 2.44
C ASN A 30 6.66 6.99 3.04
N GLY A 31 7.86 6.68 2.54
CA GLY A 31 8.73 5.64 3.09
C GLY A 31 8.45 4.23 2.59
N PHE A 32 7.67 4.06 1.51
CA PHE A 32 7.56 2.77 0.84
C PHE A 32 8.85 2.49 0.06
N THR A 33 9.28 1.23 0.09
CA THR A 33 10.42 0.72 -0.67
C THR A 33 9.93 -0.09 -1.86
N GLU A 34 10.52 0.14 -3.03
CA GLU A 34 10.25 -0.64 -4.23
C GLU A 34 10.93 -2.02 -4.12
N SER A 35 10.18 -3.08 -4.43
CA SER A 35 10.68 -4.45 -4.48
C SER A 35 11.26 -4.77 -5.85
N THR A 36 12.04 -5.84 -5.94
CA THR A 36 12.60 -6.34 -7.21
C THR A 36 11.54 -6.68 -8.26
N GLY A 37 10.28 -6.88 -7.84
CA GLY A 37 9.15 -7.11 -8.73
C GLY A 37 8.37 -5.84 -9.13
N GLY A 38 8.90 -4.64 -8.86
CA GLY A 38 8.26 -3.37 -9.20
C GLY A 38 7.06 -2.98 -8.30
N ASN A 39 6.85 -3.70 -7.19
CA ASN A 39 5.80 -3.40 -6.23
C ASN A 39 6.34 -2.54 -5.08
N PHE A 40 5.47 -1.74 -4.45
CA PHE A 40 5.85 -0.93 -3.30
C PHE A 40 5.46 -1.63 -2.01
N GLN A 41 6.38 -1.67 -1.04
CA GLN A 41 6.16 -2.29 0.27
C GLN A 41 6.50 -1.29 1.38
N TYR A 42 5.74 -1.35 2.47
CA TYR A 42 5.99 -0.55 3.65
C TYR A 42 5.90 -1.46 4.88
N LYS A 43 6.93 -1.41 5.72
CA LYS A 43 7.01 -2.16 6.98
C LYS A 43 7.48 -1.21 8.07
N ARG A 44 6.78 -1.21 9.20
CA ARG A 44 7.23 -0.58 10.45
C ARG A 44 7.51 -1.67 11.48
N PRO A 45 8.58 -1.54 12.28
CA PRO A 45 8.89 -2.50 13.34
C PRO A 45 7.81 -2.52 14.43
#